data_AF-A0A4Y8CB33-F1
#
_entry.id   AF-A0A4Y8CB33-F1
#
_cell.length_a   1.000
_cell.length_b   1.000
_cell.length_c   1.000
_cell.angle_alpha   90.00
_cell.angle_beta   90.00
_cell.angle_gamma   90.00
#
_symmetry.space_group_name_H-M   'P 1'
#
loop_
_entity.id
_entity.type
_entity.pdbx_description
1 polymer ?
#
loop_
_entity_poly.entity_id
_entity_poly.type
_entity_poly.pdbx_seq_one_letter_code
_entity_poly.pdbx_strand_id
1 'polypeptide(L)'
;ETCFIDISFYGRTAEVANQYLTKGSKVLIEGRLRFEQWSDQNGQNRSKHSIQVENMEMLGGNSNAPQQGGIGNNSFSNNNYSGNYENQSYDPYMSENQNFNKAKANPAPQRNQNPQHEEKLKEIDIDAYDSDDTNLPF
;
A
#
# COMPACT_ATOMS: atom_id res chain seq x y z
N GLU A 1 -29.00 9.75 10.38
CA GLU A 1 -28.07 8.77 10.96
C GLU A 1 -26.66 8.97 10.42
N THR A 2 -25.65 8.74 11.26
CA THR A 2 -24.22 8.88 10.91
C THR A 2 -23.52 7.54 11.15
N CYS A 3 -22.71 7.10 10.19
CA CYS A 3 -21.91 5.88 10.28
C CYS A 3 -20.42 6.24 10.32
N PHE A 4 -19.65 5.55 11.16
CA PHE A 4 -18.20 5.69 11.27
C PHE A 4 -17.52 4.42 10.78
N ILE A 5 -16.56 4.56 9.88
CA ILE A 5 -15.86 3.45 9.22
C ILE A 5 -14.37 3.67 9.34
N ASP A 6 -13.64 2.61 9.67
CA ASP A 6 -12.19 2.67 9.75
C ASP A 6 -11.55 2.43 8.39
N ILE A 7 -10.63 3.33 8.04
CA ILE A 7 -9.98 3.40 6.73
C ILE A 7 -8.48 3.21 6.93
N SER A 8 -7.87 2.30 6.18
CA SER A 8 -6.42 2.01 6.25
C SER A 8 -5.72 2.39 4.94
N PHE A 9 -4.78 3.33 5.03
CA PHE A 9 -3.92 3.77 3.94
C PHE A 9 -2.55 3.10 4.01
N TYR A 10 -1.97 2.78 2.85
CA TYR A 10 -0.66 2.13 2.75
C TYR A 10 0.20 2.76 1.66
N GLY A 11 1.52 2.66 1.80
CA GLY A 11 2.47 3.16 0.79
C GLY A 11 2.21 4.63 0.43
N ARG A 12 2.14 4.93 -0.87
CA ARG A 12 2.02 6.30 -1.37
C ARG A 12 0.74 7.00 -0.92
N THR A 13 -0.39 6.31 -0.81
CA THR A 13 -1.65 6.94 -0.39
C THR A 13 -1.60 7.37 1.08
N ALA A 14 -0.84 6.66 1.92
CA ALA A 14 -0.61 7.05 3.31
C ALA A 14 0.23 8.33 3.43
N GLU A 15 1.26 8.49 2.59
CA GLU A 15 2.08 9.72 2.55
C GLU A 15 1.27 10.94 2.11
N VAL A 16 0.41 10.78 1.10
CA VAL A 16 -0.50 11.85 0.65
C VAL A 16 -1.51 12.17 1.75
N ALA A 17 -2.10 11.15 2.37
CA ALA A 17 -3.04 11.33 3.47
C ALA A 17 -2.40 12.10 4.64
N ASN A 18 -1.17 11.75 5.01
CA ASN A 18 -0.45 12.43 6.08
C ASN A 18 -0.15 13.91 5.78
N GLN A 19 0.14 14.24 4.53
CA GLN A 19 0.48 15.61 4.13
C GLN A 19 -0.74 16.52 3.98
N TYR A 20 -1.87 15.99 3.52
CA TYR A 20 -3.00 16.82 3.09
C TYR A 20 -4.29 16.61 3.88
N LEU A 21 -4.46 15.49 4.58
CA LEU A 21 -5.68 15.27 5.37
C LEU A 21 -5.55 15.88 6.76
N THR A 22 -6.59 16.63 7.12
CA THR A 22 -6.79 17.17 8.45
C THR A 22 -8.18 16.77 8.94
N LYS A 23 -8.47 17.01 10.22
CA LYS A 23 -9.81 16.73 10.76
C LYS A 23 -10.85 17.53 9.98
N GLY A 24 -11.85 16.82 9.44
CA GLY A 24 -12.92 17.43 8.65
C GLY A 24 -12.63 17.54 7.16
N SER A 25 -11.47 17.10 6.69
CA SER A 25 -11.20 16.95 5.25
C SER A 25 -12.25 16.04 4.62
N LYS A 26 -12.88 16.52 3.56
CA LYS A 26 -13.81 15.72 2.75
C LYS A 26 -12.99 14.97 1.70
N VAL A 27 -13.24 13.68 1.58
CA VAL A 27 -12.52 12.78 0.68
C VAL A 27 -13.47 11.79 0.05
N LEU A 28 -13.17 11.40 -1.19
CA LEU A 28 -13.69 10.21 -1.83
C LEU A 28 -12.66 9.10 -1.64
N ILE A 29 -13.13 7.92 -1.21
CA ILE A 29 -12.29 6.76 -0.94
C ILE A 29 -12.77 5.60 -1.80
N GLU A 30 -11.86 4.99 -2.54
CA GLU A 30 -12.07 3.76 -3.29
C GLU A 30 -11.14 2.68 -2.76
N GLY A 31 -11.65 1.45 -2.65
CA GLY A 31 -10.85 0.32 -2.21
C GLY A 31 -11.70 -0.90 -1.91
N ARG A 32 -11.18 -1.76 -1.02
CA ARG A 32 -11.79 -3.05 -0.70
C ARG A 32 -12.41 -3.06 0.68
N LEU A 33 -13.65 -3.50 0.77
CA LEU A 33 -14.29 -3.81 2.05
C LEU A 33 -13.63 -5.03 2.68
N ARG A 34 -13.35 -4.92 3.98
CA ARG A 34 -12.84 -5.98 4.82
C ARG A 34 -13.81 -6.21 5.96
N PHE A 35 -14.12 -7.48 6.19
CA PHE A 35 -14.87 -7.93 7.33
C PHE A 35 -13.93 -8.75 8.22
N GLU A 36 -13.70 -8.26 9.42
CA GLU A 36 -12.81 -8.90 10.39
C GLU A 36 -13.64 -9.43 11.54
N GLN A 37 -13.37 -10.68 11.94
CA GLN A 37 -13.93 -11.29 13.13
C GLN A 37 -12.80 -11.79 14.02
N TRP A 38 -12.89 -11.50 15.31
CA TRP A 38 -11.88 -11.93 16.28
C TRP A 38 -12.52 -12.15 17.65
N SER A 39 -11.84 -12.93 18.50
CA SER A 39 -12.21 -13.09 19.91
C SER A 39 -11.43 -12.07 20.75
N ASP A 40 -12.12 -11.32 21.61
CA ASP A 40 -11.46 -10.44 22.56
C ASP A 40 -10.86 -11.24 23.74
N GLN A 41 -10.09 -10.57 24.60
CA GLN A 41 -9.44 -11.22 25.75
C GLN A 41 -10.45 -11.80 26.75
N ASN A 42 -11.71 -11.38 26.70
CA ASN A 42 -12.80 -11.89 27.53
C ASN A 42 -13.55 -13.05 26.85
N GLY A 43 -13.07 -13.52 25.69
CA GLY A 43 -13.66 -14.59 24.91
C GLY A 43 -14.89 -14.18 24.09
N GLN A 44 -15.23 -12.89 24.00
CA GLN A 44 -16.38 -12.44 23.22
C GLN A 44 -16.03 -12.30 21.75
N ASN A 45 -16.89 -12.81 20.87
CA ASN A 45 -16.77 -12.62 19.43
C ASN A 45 -17.07 -11.17 19.06
N ARG A 46 -16.14 -10.53 18.35
CA ARG A 46 -16.26 -9.18 17.81
C ARG A 46 -16.22 -9.23 16.29
N SER A 47 -16.85 -8.25 15.67
CA SER A 47 -16.79 -8.06 14.22
C SER A 47 -16.63 -6.60 13.87
N LYS A 48 -15.99 -6.33 12.72
CA LYS A 48 -15.74 -4.97 12.24
C LYS A 48 -15.72 -4.93 10.72
N HIS A 49 -16.27 -3.86 10.18
CA HIS A 49 -16.13 -3.50 8.77
C HIS A 49 -15.05 -2.41 8.66
N SER A 50 -14.07 -2.64 7.79
CA SER A 50 -13.00 -1.68 7.49
C SER A 50 -12.79 -1.59 5.98
N ILE A 51 -12.14 -0.52 5.52
CA ILE A 51 -11.81 -0.35 4.10
C ILE A 51 -10.30 -0.24 3.94
N GLN A 52 -9.73 -1.10 3.11
CA GLN A 52 -8.36 -0.96 2.64
C GLN A 52 -8.35 -0.09 1.38
N VAL A 53 -7.68 1.05 1.44
CA VAL A 53 -7.71 2.05 0.37
C VAL A 53 -6.82 1.66 -0.79
N GLU A 54 -7.37 1.78 -2.00
CA GLU A 54 -6.63 1.65 -3.26
C GLU A 54 -6.40 3.02 -3.90
N ASN A 55 -7.42 3.89 -3.85
CA ASN A 55 -7.37 5.23 -4.39
C ASN A 55 -8.11 6.23 -3.49
N MET A 56 -7.66 7.49 -3.50
CA MET A 56 -8.24 8.56 -2.71
C MET A 56 -8.20 9.89 -3.47
N GLU A 57 -9.32 10.60 -3.42
CA GLU A 57 -9.46 11.93 -3.99
C GLU A 57 -9.94 12.92 -2.92
N MET A 58 -9.31 14.09 -2.84
CA MET A 58 -9.70 15.12 -1.89
C MET A 58 -10.83 15.96 -2.46
N LEU A 59 -11.98 15.96 -1.77
CA LEU A 59 -13.17 16.70 -2.16
C LEU A 59 -13.20 18.06 -1.47
N GLY A 60 -12.23 18.91 -1.80
CA GLY A 60 -12.13 20.23 -1.17
C GLY A 60 -10.83 20.93 -1.52
N GLY A 61 -10.82 21.63 -2.64
CA GLY A 61 -9.78 22.57 -3.01
C GLY A 61 -10.38 23.97 -3.15
N ASN A 62 -9.79 24.92 -2.42
CA ASN A 62 -9.95 26.38 -2.56
C ASN A 62 -10.96 27.11 -1.66
N SER A 63 -10.75 27.08 -0.34
CA SER A 63 -11.36 28.12 0.52
C SER A 63 -10.43 28.74 1.57
N ASN A 64 -9.14 28.39 1.61
CA ASN A 64 -8.17 29.00 2.54
C ASN A 64 -6.75 29.15 1.95
N ALA A 65 -6.60 29.36 0.64
CA ALA A 65 -5.43 30.10 0.19
C ALA A 65 -5.67 31.56 0.58
N PRO A 66 -4.93 32.16 1.52
CA PRO A 66 -5.00 33.61 1.69
C PRO A 66 -4.62 34.21 0.35
N GLN A 67 -5.57 34.93 -0.23
CA GLN A 67 -5.40 35.78 -1.38
C GLN A 67 -4.37 36.85 -1.02
N GLN A 68 -3.09 36.51 -1.09
CA GLN A 68 -2.00 37.46 -1.06
C GLN A 68 -1.52 37.66 -2.49
N GLY A 69 -1.72 38.88 -2.96
CA GLY A 69 -1.73 39.25 -4.37
C GLY A 69 -0.50 38.81 -5.16
N GLY A 70 -0.76 38.37 -6.39
CA GLY A 70 0.24 38.12 -7.41
C GLY A 70 -0.44 38.11 -8.78
N ILE A 71 -0.14 39.11 -9.59
CA ILE A 71 -0.56 39.25 -10.99
C ILE A 71 0.07 38.10 -11.80
N GLY A 72 -0.71 37.34 -12.58
CA GLY A 72 -0.16 36.32 -13.45
C GLY A 72 -1.18 35.58 -14.32
N ASN A 73 -1.14 35.87 -15.62
CA ASN A 73 -1.94 35.32 -16.71
C ASN A 73 -1.74 33.81 -16.96
N ASN A 74 -2.72 33.24 -17.68
CA ASN A 74 -2.70 32.06 -18.57
C ASN A 74 -3.17 30.69 -18.03
N SER A 75 -4.45 30.42 -18.29
CA SER A 75 -4.93 29.55 -19.39
C SER A 75 -4.08 28.34 -19.81
N PHE A 76 -4.64 27.15 -19.55
CA PHE A 76 -4.67 25.90 -20.34
C PHE A 76 -3.50 25.60 -21.32
N SER A 77 -2.76 24.50 -21.11
CA SER A 77 -2.68 23.40 -22.10
C SER A 77 -1.82 22.21 -21.64
N ASN A 78 -2.29 21.04 -22.07
CA ASN A 78 -1.76 19.68 -21.97
C ASN A 78 -0.59 19.47 -22.97
N ASN A 79 0.48 18.75 -22.57
CA ASN A 79 1.48 18.09 -23.42
C ASN A 79 2.12 16.99 -22.56
N ASN A 80 1.86 15.69 -22.70
CA ASN A 80 2.05 14.75 -23.83
C ASN A 80 3.49 14.61 -24.34
N TYR A 81 3.93 13.35 -24.30
CA TYR A 81 5.23 12.77 -24.68
C TYR A 81 5.70 13.15 -26.09
N SER A 82 7.02 13.33 -26.26
CA SER A 82 7.85 12.71 -27.33
C SER A 82 9.19 13.45 -27.54
N GLY A 83 10.28 12.68 -27.75
CA GLY A 83 11.19 13.02 -28.85
C GLY A 83 12.54 13.64 -28.51
N ASN A 84 13.50 12.77 -28.23
CA ASN A 84 14.95 12.92 -28.31
C ASN A 84 15.45 13.26 -29.73
N TYR A 85 16.25 14.33 -29.93
CA TYR A 85 17.45 14.35 -30.79
C TYR A 85 18.39 15.50 -30.35
N GLU A 86 19.60 15.15 -29.93
CA GLU A 86 20.67 16.04 -29.48
C GLU A 86 21.66 16.28 -30.64
N ASN A 87 22.02 17.54 -30.89
CA ASN A 87 22.91 17.97 -31.98
C ASN A 87 24.32 18.29 -31.44
N GLN A 88 25.31 17.86 -32.22
CA GLN A 88 26.74 17.75 -31.90
C GLN A 88 27.46 19.09 -31.64
N SER A 89 28.46 19.06 -30.76
CA SER A 89 29.58 19.99 -30.77
C SER A 89 30.88 19.24 -30.50
N TYR A 90 31.88 19.53 -31.32
CA TYR A 90 33.18 18.85 -31.44
C TYR A 90 34.25 19.63 -30.67
N ASP A 91 35.08 18.94 -29.87
CA ASP A 91 36.35 19.47 -29.35
C ASP A 91 37.41 18.35 -29.28
N PRO A 92 38.58 18.48 -29.94
CA PRO A 92 39.64 17.48 -29.95
C PRO A 92 40.78 17.79 -28.95
N TYR A 93 41.56 16.75 -28.63
CA TYR A 93 42.81 16.70 -27.84
C TYR A 93 42.65 16.54 -26.31
N MET A 94 42.91 15.31 -25.80
CA MET A 94 44.04 14.97 -24.92
C MET A 94 43.98 13.50 -24.47
N SER A 95 45.15 12.92 -24.20
CA SER A 95 45.49 11.50 -24.24
C SER A 95 45.25 10.68 -22.94
N GLU A 96 44.84 9.43 -23.13
CA GLU A 96 45.43 8.17 -22.62
C GLU A 96 46.01 8.07 -21.19
N ASN A 97 45.37 7.25 -20.34
CA ASN A 97 45.97 5.97 -19.88
C ASN A 97 45.00 5.12 -19.03
N GLN A 98 44.80 3.89 -19.49
CA GLN A 98 44.90 2.62 -18.73
C GLN A 98 44.66 2.69 -17.20
N ASN A 99 43.70 1.90 -16.67
CA ASN A 99 43.98 0.56 -16.14
C ASN A 99 43.10 0.13 -14.93
N PHE A 100 42.89 -1.20 -14.86
CA PHE A 100 42.50 -2.07 -13.74
C PHE A 100 41.04 -2.15 -13.26
N ASN A 101 40.36 -3.15 -13.85
CA ASN A 101 39.61 -4.23 -13.18
C ASN A 101 39.66 -4.25 -11.64
N LYS A 102 38.47 -4.18 -11.01
CA LYS A 102 38.18 -4.98 -9.81
C LYS A 102 36.69 -5.25 -9.65
N ALA A 103 36.23 -6.34 -10.27
CA ALA A 103 35.00 -7.00 -9.84
C ALA A 103 35.20 -7.53 -8.41
N LYS A 104 34.34 -7.09 -7.49
CA LYS A 104 34.15 -7.78 -6.21
C LYS A 104 32.67 -8.16 -6.08
N ALA A 105 32.50 -9.46 -5.90
CA ALA A 105 31.25 -10.19 -5.91
C ALA A 105 30.35 -9.86 -4.71
N ASN A 106 29.04 -9.90 -4.98
CA ASN A 106 27.97 -9.99 -4.01
C ASN A 106 28.01 -11.34 -3.27
N PRO A 107 28.03 -11.38 -1.92
CA PRO A 107 27.56 -12.55 -1.20
C PRO A 107 26.04 -12.45 -1.00
N ALA A 108 25.32 -13.48 -1.44
CA ALA A 108 23.87 -13.62 -1.28
C ALA A 108 23.49 -13.75 0.21
N PRO A 109 22.40 -13.09 0.67
CA PRO A 109 21.84 -13.38 1.98
C PRO A 109 21.22 -14.79 1.98
N GLN A 110 21.68 -15.62 2.91
CA GLN A 110 21.15 -16.95 3.16
C GLN A 110 19.69 -16.87 3.61
N ARG A 111 18.82 -17.59 2.91
CA ARG A 111 17.41 -17.81 3.23
C ARG A 111 17.33 -18.59 4.54
N ASN A 112 17.02 -17.90 5.63
CA ASN A 112 16.77 -18.53 6.93
C ASN A 112 15.50 -19.39 6.83
N GLN A 113 15.66 -20.71 6.90
CA GLN A 113 14.54 -21.64 6.97
C GLN A 113 14.02 -21.66 8.40
N ASN A 114 12.83 -21.08 8.59
CA ASN A 114 12.09 -21.23 9.84
C ASN A 114 11.60 -22.69 9.92
N PRO A 115 11.89 -23.46 10.98
CA PRO A 115 11.39 -24.81 11.12
C PRO A 115 9.87 -24.77 11.32
N GLN A 116 9.18 -25.54 10.49
CA GLN A 116 7.73 -25.69 10.52
C GLN A 116 7.32 -26.39 11.81
N HIS A 117 6.55 -25.70 12.62
CA HIS A 117 5.66 -26.29 13.63
C HIS A 117 4.68 -27.21 12.91
N GLU A 118 5.00 -28.50 12.91
CA GLU A 118 4.10 -29.57 12.49
C GLU A 118 3.05 -29.74 13.59
N GLU A 119 1.94 -29.01 13.48
CA GLU A 119 0.73 -29.39 14.22
C GLU A 119 0.26 -30.71 13.62
N LYS A 120 0.59 -31.80 14.33
CA LYS A 120 0.06 -33.14 14.10
C LYS A 120 -1.46 -33.02 14.08
N LEU A 121 -2.04 -33.08 12.88
CA LEU A 121 -3.49 -33.13 12.69
C LEU A 121 -4.03 -34.26 13.56
N LYS A 122 -5.05 -33.97 14.37
CA LYS A 122 -5.79 -35.02 15.07
C LYS A 122 -6.36 -35.92 13.97
N GLU A 123 -5.87 -37.16 13.88
CA GLU A 123 -6.48 -38.18 13.04
C GLU A 123 -7.93 -38.32 13.52
N ILE A 124 -8.86 -38.02 12.63
CA ILE A 124 -10.26 -38.35 12.82
C ILE A 124 -10.30 -39.87 12.66
N ASP A 125 -10.51 -40.58 13.76
CA ASP A 125 -10.77 -42.02 13.74
C ASP A 125 -12.10 -42.23 13.01
N ILE A 126 -12.00 -42.59 11.72
CA ILE A 126 -13.12 -42.81 10.82
C ILE A 126 -13.91 -44.06 11.24
N ASP A 127 -13.31 -44.91 12.07
CA ASP A 127 -13.87 -46.17 12.54
C ASP A 127 -14.59 -45.99 13.90
N ALA A 128 -14.39 -44.85 14.56
CA ALA A 128 -15.14 -44.42 15.75
C ALA A 128 -16.47 -43.71 15.40
N TYR A 129 -16.98 -43.90 14.19
CA TYR A 129 -18.31 -43.43 13.77
C TYR A 129 -19.38 -44.33 14.41
N ASP A 130 -19.69 -44.06 15.68
CA ASP A 130 -20.91 -44.56 16.31
C ASP A 130 -22.10 -43.84 15.65
N SER A 131 -22.94 -44.60 14.93
CA SER A 131 -24.05 -44.10 14.10
C SER A 131 -25.14 -43.38 14.90
N ASP A 132 -24.99 -43.29 16.21
CA ASP A 132 -26.02 -42.85 17.14
C ASP A 132 -25.76 -41.44 17.69
N ASP A 133 -24.61 -40.82 17.40
CA ASP A 133 -24.30 -39.46 17.88
C ASP A 133 -24.83 -38.36 16.94
N THR A 134 -26.12 -38.06 17.13
CA THR A 134 -26.85 -36.99 16.43
C THR A 134 -26.54 -35.58 16.95
N ASN A 135 -25.56 -35.40 17.84
CA ASN A 135 -25.17 -34.09 18.37
C ASN A 135 -23.92 -33.53 17.69
N LEU A 136 -24.10 -33.06 16.45
CA LEU A 136 -23.16 -32.11 15.85
C LEU A 136 -23.44 -30.72 16.45
N PRO A 137 -22.45 -30.01 17.02
CA PRO A 137 -22.64 -28.63 17.45
C PRO A 137 -22.89 -27.75 16.21
N PHE A 138 -23.97 -26.98 16.25
CA PHE A 138 -24.26 -25.91 15.30
C PHE A 138 -23.31 -24.71 15.48
#